data_AF-A0A0L8GH75-F1
#
_entry.id   AF-A0A0L8GH75-F1
#
_cell.length_a   1.000
_cell.length_b   1.000
_cell.length_c   1.000
_cell.angle_alpha   90.00
_cell.angle_beta   90.00
_cell.angle_gamma   90.00
#
_symmetry.space_group_name_H-M   'P 1'
#
loop_
_entity.id
_entity.type
_entity.pdbx_description
1 polymer ?
#
loop_
_entity_poly.entity_id
_entity_poly.type
_entity_poly.pdbx_seq_one_letter_code
_entity_poly.pdbx_strand_id
1 'polypeptide(L)'
;LGLTKKELSILPELSDVPQPEFRCPFRTPRCNPNSKFREADGSCNNLQRPLWGKAGMPLKRFLSPWYDDGVSSPRTLGVFGNPLPSARLVSTTIHEADSENTRNPFVSHMVMQWGQFIDHDITNTPVDT
;
A
#
# COMPACT_ATOMS: atom_id res chain seq x y z
N LEU A 1 -26.42 17.05 -2.76
CA LEU A 1 -26.11 17.93 -3.92
C LEU A 1 -26.38 17.12 -5.18
N GLY A 2 -27.63 17.16 -5.66
CA GLY A 2 -28.10 16.32 -6.77
C GLY A 2 -27.93 17.03 -8.10
N LEU A 3 -26.89 16.68 -8.84
CA LEU A 3 -26.75 17.08 -10.23
C LEU A 3 -27.66 16.21 -11.10
N THR A 4 -28.39 16.84 -12.01
CA THR A 4 -29.28 16.19 -12.97
C THR A 4 -28.45 15.45 -14.03
N LYS A 5 -29.02 14.40 -14.67
CA LYS A 5 -28.34 13.64 -15.75
C LYS A 5 -27.83 14.53 -16.89
N LYS A 6 -28.46 15.70 -17.09
CA LYS A 6 -28.08 16.69 -18.10
C LYS A 6 -26.84 17.52 -17.69
N GLU A 7 -26.57 17.63 -16.38
CA GLU A 7 -25.36 18.26 -15.84
C GLU A 7 -24.18 17.27 -15.82
N LEU A 8 -24.43 15.96 -15.66
CA LEU A 8 -23.39 14.93 -15.79
C LEU A 8 -22.86 14.76 -17.23
N SER A 9 -23.67 15.04 -18.25
CA SER A 9 -23.25 14.95 -19.66
C SER A 9 -22.39 16.12 -20.14
N ILE A 10 -22.21 17.15 -19.31
CA ILE A 10 -21.37 18.33 -19.60
C ILE A 10 -20.01 18.21 -18.88
N LEU A 11 -19.87 17.24 -17.96
CA LEU A 11 -18.57 16.93 -17.38
C LEU A 11 -17.70 16.30 -18.48
N PRO A 12 -16.49 16.82 -18.75
CA PRO A 12 -15.58 16.17 -19.67
C PRO A 12 -15.35 14.75 -19.19
N GLU A 13 -15.43 13.80 -20.11
CA GLU A 13 -15.07 12.41 -19.86
C GLU A 13 -13.65 12.41 -19.26
N LEU A 14 -13.38 11.62 -18.22
CA LEU A 14 -12.09 11.63 -17.51
C LEU A 14 -10.88 11.34 -18.44
N SER A 15 -11.14 10.90 -19.68
CA SER A 15 -10.18 10.76 -20.77
C SER A 15 -9.73 12.06 -21.42
N ASP A 16 -10.52 13.14 -21.34
CA ASP A 16 -10.30 14.41 -22.05
C ASP A 16 -9.58 15.49 -21.22
N VAL A 17 -9.27 15.20 -19.95
CA VAL A 17 -8.40 16.07 -19.15
C VAL A 17 -6.95 15.80 -19.54
N PRO A 18 -6.22 16.79 -20.12
CA PRO A 18 -4.80 16.63 -20.38
C PRO A 18 -4.12 16.37 -19.04
N GLN A 19 -3.64 15.14 -18.84
CA GLN A 19 -2.91 14.79 -17.63
C GLN A 19 -1.62 15.62 -17.62
N PRO A 20 -1.39 16.53 -16.65
CA PRO A 20 -0.06 17.10 -16.49
C PRO A 20 0.92 15.93 -16.33
N GLU A 21 2.08 15.98 -17.01
CA GLU A 21 3.07 14.90 -17.05
C GLU A 21 3.77 14.64 -15.70
N PHE A 22 3.02 14.40 -14.63
CA PHE A 22 3.53 13.67 -13.48
C PHE A 22 3.64 12.18 -13.85
N ARG A 23 4.57 11.87 -14.76
CA ARG A 23 5.03 10.49 -14.93
C ARG A 23 5.89 10.16 -13.73
N CYS A 24 5.47 9.17 -12.95
CA CYS A 24 6.35 8.55 -11.97
C CYS A 24 7.68 8.18 -12.65
N PRO A 25 8.84 8.39 -12.00
CA PRO A 25 10.16 8.36 -12.65
C PRO A 25 10.65 6.95 -13.06
N PHE A 26 9.75 5.97 -13.15
CA PHE A 26 10.10 4.58 -13.42
C PHE A 26 10.21 4.34 -14.93
N ARG A 27 11.40 3.91 -15.37
CA ARG A 27 11.66 3.51 -16.75
C ARG A 27 11.33 2.04 -16.94
N THR A 28 10.56 1.71 -17.98
CA THR A 28 10.27 0.32 -18.34
C THR A 28 11.54 -0.36 -18.90
N PRO A 29 12.00 -1.47 -18.32
CA PRO A 29 13.16 -2.20 -18.82
C PRO A 29 12.84 -2.96 -20.12
N ARG A 30 13.89 -3.29 -20.88
CA ARG A 30 13.78 -4.23 -22.01
C ARG A 30 13.95 -5.65 -21.48
N CYS A 31 12.96 -6.51 -21.72
CA CYS A 31 12.96 -7.88 -21.22
C CYS A 31 13.44 -8.88 -22.24
N ASN A 32 14.26 -9.85 -21.81
CA ASN A 32 14.61 -11.03 -22.59
C ASN A 32 13.67 -12.19 -22.24
N PRO A 33 12.76 -12.62 -23.13
CA PRO A 33 11.81 -13.70 -22.85
C PRO A 33 12.50 -15.07 -22.70
N ASN A 34 13.75 -15.20 -23.16
CA ASN A 34 14.52 -16.44 -23.07
C ASN A 34 15.43 -16.49 -21.83
N SER A 35 15.36 -15.50 -20.93
CA SER A 35 16.11 -15.54 -19.69
C SER A 35 15.69 -16.75 -18.85
N LYS A 36 16.66 -17.48 -18.30
CA LYS A 36 16.42 -18.67 -17.47
C LYS A 36 16.20 -18.35 -16.00
N PHE A 37 16.64 -17.16 -15.55
CA PHE A 37 16.68 -16.79 -14.15
C PHE A 37 15.94 -15.48 -13.91
N ARG A 38 15.55 -15.26 -12.66
CA ARG A 38 14.88 -14.04 -12.21
C ARG A 38 15.91 -12.91 -12.12
N GLU A 39 15.48 -11.70 -12.47
CA GLU A 39 16.24 -10.50 -12.13
C GLU A 39 16.18 -10.27 -10.62
N ALA A 40 17.28 -9.79 -10.03
CA ALA A 40 17.40 -9.58 -8.59
C ALA A 40 16.38 -8.59 -8.04
N ASP A 41 15.95 -7.63 -8.86
CA ASP A 41 14.94 -6.64 -8.48
C ASP A 41 13.52 -7.04 -8.88
N GLY A 42 13.30 -8.25 -9.40
CA GLY A 42 11.99 -8.76 -9.81
C GLY A 42 11.46 -8.20 -11.14
N SER A 43 12.22 -7.35 -11.84
CA SER A 43 11.81 -6.86 -13.16
C SER A 43 11.66 -7.98 -14.19
N CYS A 44 10.85 -7.73 -15.23
CA CYS A 44 10.63 -8.65 -16.35
C CYS A 44 9.99 -10.01 -16.00
N ASN A 45 9.56 -10.24 -14.76
CA ASN A 45 8.77 -11.41 -14.37
C ASN A 45 7.44 -11.46 -15.16
N ASN A 46 6.83 -10.29 -15.41
CA ASN A 46 5.71 -10.14 -16.34
C ASN A 46 6.17 -9.42 -17.61
N LEU A 47 6.23 -10.14 -18.74
CA LEU A 47 6.71 -9.58 -20.02
C LEU A 47 5.83 -8.46 -20.59
N GLN A 48 4.53 -8.47 -20.31
CA GLN A 48 3.60 -7.42 -20.76
C GLN A 48 3.66 -6.20 -19.84
N ARG A 49 4.01 -6.40 -18.58
CA ARG A 49 4.09 -5.34 -17.55
C ARG A 49 5.38 -5.49 -16.74
N PRO A 50 6.53 -5.12 -17.33
CA PRO A 50 7.85 -5.43 -16.77
C PRO A 50 8.15 -4.90 -15.36
N LEU A 51 7.40 -3.90 -14.90
CA LEU A 51 7.57 -3.26 -13.60
C LEU A 51 6.70 -3.89 -12.49
N TRP A 52 5.82 -4.83 -12.81
CA TRP A 52 4.94 -5.45 -11.81
C TRP A 52 5.73 -6.35 -10.87
N GLY A 53 5.66 -6.06 -9.56
CA GLY A 53 6.40 -6.80 -8.53
C GLY A 53 7.88 -6.45 -8.45
N LYS A 54 8.35 -5.45 -9.22
CA LYS A 54 9.71 -4.97 -9.14
C LYS A 54 9.96 -4.26 -7.79
N ALA A 55 11.11 -4.50 -7.17
CA ALA A 55 11.57 -3.78 -5.99
C ALA A 55 11.77 -2.28 -6.28
N GLY A 56 11.56 -1.45 -5.24
CA GLY A 56 11.64 0.02 -5.34
C GLY A 56 10.43 0.66 -6.04
N MET A 57 9.34 -0.09 -6.20
CA MET A 57 8.07 0.43 -6.71
C MET A 57 7.12 0.76 -5.55
N PRO A 58 6.17 1.72 -5.72
CA PRO A 58 5.16 2.01 -4.71
C PRO A 58 4.26 0.79 -4.44
N LEU A 59 3.82 0.63 -3.19
CA LEU A 59 2.85 -0.39 -2.83
C LEU A 59 1.54 -0.19 -3.59
N LYS A 60 0.94 -1.30 -4.06
CA LYS A 60 -0.34 -1.28 -4.76
C LYS A 60 -1.47 -0.92 -3.78
N ARG A 61 -2.30 0.05 -4.15
CA ARG A 61 -3.51 0.41 -3.41
C ARG A 61 -4.71 -0.37 -3.95
N PHE A 62 -5.41 -1.10 -3.09
CA PHE A 62 -6.69 -1.75 -3.45
C PHE A 62 -7.91 -0.84 -3.28
N LEU A 63 -7.79 0.17 -2.43
CA LEU A 63 -8.80 1.21 -2.18
C LEU A 63 -8.15 2.59 -2.30
N SER A 64 -8.97 3.60 -2.58
CA SER A 64 -8.51 5.00 -2.58
C SER A 64 -7.92 5.37 -1.21
N PRO A 65 -6.80 6.12 -1.17
CA PRO A 65 -6.22 6.57 0.09
C PRO A 65 -7.14 7.56 0.81
N TRP A 66 -7.00 7.64 2.13
CA TRP A 66 -7.73 8.61 2.95
C TRP A 66 -6.75 9.41 3.82
N TYR A 67 -6.48 10.63 3.38
CA TYR A 67 -5.63 11.61 4.05
C TYR A 67 -6.47 12.84 4.44
N ASP A 68 -6.02 13.62 5.42
CA ASP A 68 -6.75 14.81 5.88
C ASP A 68 -6.79 15.93 4.82
N ASP A 69 -5.68 16.10 4.11
CA ASP A 69 -5.52 17.05 2.99
C ASP A 69 -5.90 16.43 1.64
N GLY A 70 -6.33 15.16 1.63
CA GLY A 70 -6.59 14.39 0.42
C GLY A 70 -5.34 13.95 -0.35
N VAL A 71 -4.13 14.22 0.15
CA VAL A 71 -2.86 14.00 -0.57
C VAL A 71 -1.86 13.18 0.25
N SER A 72 -1.46 13.66 1.43
CA SER A 72 -0.33 13.10 2.18
C SER A 72 -0.43 13.22 3.70
N SER A 73 -1.17 14.20 4.22
CA SER A 73 -1.26 14.44 5.65
C SER A 73 -1.96 13.26 6.34
N PRO A 74 -1.35 12.63 7.37
CA PRO A 74 -1.97 11.54 8.10
C PRO A 74 -3.36 11.94 8.61
N ARG A 75 -4.28 10.99 8.55
CA ARG A 75 -5.67 11.21 8.93
C ARG A 75 -5.80 11.48 10.43
N THR A 76 -6.55 12.51 10.83
CA THR A 76 -6.83 12.85 12.24
C THR A 76 -8.29 12.74 12.65
N LEU A 77 -9.23 12.64 11.70
CA LEU A 77 -10.68 12.58 11.99
C LEU A 77 -11.31 11.23 11.65
N GLY A 78 -12.22 10.76 12.50
CA GLY A 78 -13.07 9.59 12.31
C GLY A 78 -14.11 9.77 11.20
N VAL A 79 -14.83 8.69 10.86
CA VAL A 79 -15.87 8.72 9.79
C VAL A 79 -17.01 9.71 10.13
N PHE A 80 -17.27 9.91 11.43
CA PHE A 80 -18.28 10.85 11.93
C PHE A 80 -17.72 12.25 12.24
N GLY A 81 -16.47 12.55 11.86
CA GLY A 81 -15.85 13.86 12.06
C GLY A 81 -15.24 14.11 13.45
N ASN A 82 -15.31 13.15 14.37
CA ASN A 82 -14.65 13.25 15.69
C ASN A 82 -13.13 13.00 15.59
N PRO A 83 -12.29 13.62 16.43
CA PRO A 83 -10.86 13.32 16.46
C PRO A 83 -10.56 11.84 16.73
N LEU A 84 -9.56 11.30 16.04
CA LEU A 84 -9.02 9.97 16.30
C LEU A 84 -8.21 9.97 17.61
N PRO A 85 -8.30 8.91 18.43
CA PRO A 85 -7.45 8.79 19.61
C PRO A 85 -5.98 8.65 19.21
N SER A 86 -5.08 9.06 20.10
CA SER A 86 -3.65 8.83 19.86
C SER A 86 -3.35 7.33 19.79
N ALA A 87 -2.40 6.94 18.93
CA ALA A 87 -1.97 5.55 18.82
C ALA A 87 -1.50 4.97 20.17
N ARG A 88 -0.89 5.81 21.02
CA ARG A 88 -0.45 5.40 22.36
C ARG A 88 -1.63 5.08 23.27
N LEU A 89 -2.68 5.89 23.27
CA LEU A 89 -3.87 5.64 24.08
C LEU A 89 -4.53 4.32 23.67
N VAL A 90 -4.68 4.07 22.37
CA VAL A 90 -5.21 2.78 21.86
C VAL A 90 -4.32 1.61 22.31
N SER A 91 -3.00 1.77 22.22
CA SER A 91 -2.05 0.76 22.70
C SER A 91 -2.22 0.46 24.19
N THR A 92 -2.31 1.48 25.05
CA THR A 92 -2.39 1.28 26.51
C THR A 92 -3.74 0.76 26.98
N THR A 93 -4.82 1.11 26.29
CA THR A 93 -6.18 0.82 26.74
C THR A 93 -6.77 -0.43 26.09
N ILE A 94 -6.33 -0.79 24.88
CA ILE A 94 -6.87 -1.95 24.14
C ILE A 94 -5.87 -3.10 24.10
N HIS A 95 -4.58 -2.81 23.90
CA HIS A 95 -3.52 -3.82 23.88
C HIS A 95 -2.84 -3.89 25.25
N GLU A 96 -3.64 -4.10 26.30
CA GLU A 96 -3.10 -4.32 27.63
C GLU A 96 -2.13 -5.51 27.61
N ALA A 97 -0.96 -5.33 28.22
CA ALA A 97 0.01 -6.39 28.33
C ALA A 97 -0.53 -7.43 29.31
N ASP A 98 -1.11 -8.51 28.80
CA ASP A 98 -1.42 -9.67 29.64
C ASP A 98 -0.14 -10.13 30.31
N SER A 99 -0.11 -10.08 31.64
CA SER A 99 0.99 -10.63 32.44
C SER A 99 0.95 -12.17 32.48
N GLU A 100 -0.10 -12.78 31.94
CA GLU A 100 -0.26 -14.22 31.88
C GLU A 100 0.47 -14.82 30.68
N ASN A 101 1.10 -15.97 30.90
CA ASN A 101 1.80 -16.71 29.86
C ASN A 101 0.78 -17.33 28.88
N THR A 102 0.43 -16.60 27.83
CA THR A 102 -0.51 -17.00 26.77
C THR A 102 0.12 -17.97 25.75
N ARG A 103 0.93 -18.93 26.22
CA ARG A 103 1.56 -19.93 25.36
C ARG A 103 0.52 -20.84 24.72
N ASN A 104 0.51 -20.91 23.39
CA ASN A 104 -0.24 -21.92 22.66
C ASN A 104 0.54 -23.26 22.63
N PRO A 105 0.02 -24.38 23.18
CA PRO A 105 0.72 -25.65 23.22
C PRO A 105 0.77 -26.38 21.87
N PHE A 106 -0.05 -25.97 20.90
CA PHE A 106 -0.15 -26.60 19.58
C PHE A 106 0.67 -25.89 18.50
N VAL A 107 1.23 -24.71 18.81
CA VAL A 107 1.95 -23.87 17.87
C VAL A 107 3.38 -23.65 18.36
N SER A 108 4.34 -24.06 17.55
CA SER A 108 5.75 -23.78 17.86
C SER A 108 6.07 -22.31 17.58
N HIS A 109 7.10 -21.80 18.25
CA HIS A 109 7.59 -20.44 18.02
C HIS A 109 8.02 -20.19 16.57
N MET A 110 8.32 -21.26 15.82
CA MET A 110 8.66 -21.19 14.40
C MET A 110 7.56 -20.55 13.55
N VAL A 111 6.28 -20.63 13.96
CA VAL A 111 5.19 -19.99 13.20
C VAL A 111 5.33 -18.47 13.17
N MET A 112 5.65 -17.84 14.31
CA MET A 112 5.90 -16.40 14.36
C MET A 112 7.15 -16.03 13.55
N GLN A 113 8.24 -16.78 13.74
CA GLN A 113 9.51 -16.51 13.07
C GLN A 113 9.43 -16.65 11.55
N TRP A 114 8.70 -17.67 11.07
CA TRP A 114 8.46 -17.88 9.64
C TRP A 114 7.58 -16.77 9.05
N GLY A 115 6.62 -16.26 9.83
CA GLY A 115 5.84 -15.08 9.47
C GLY A 115 6.71 -13.86 9.18
N GLN A 116 7.65 -13.54 10.08
CA GLN A 116 8.60 -12.43 9.87
C GLN A 116 9.51 -12.68 8.66
N PHE A 117 10.00 -13.91 8.49
CA PHE A 117 10.85 -14.26 7.35
C PHE A 117 10.13 -14.01 6.00
N ILE A 118 8.86 -14.41 5.89
CA ILE A 118 8.05 -14.15 4.70
C ILE A 118 7.74 -12.65 4.54
N ASP A 119 7.36 -11.95 5.61
CA ASP A 119 7.05 -10.53 5.57
C ASP A 119 8.22 -9.72 4.96
N HIS A 120 9.44 -10.02 5.41
CA HIS A 120 10.67 -9.40 4.95
C HIS A 120 11.09 -9.79 3.51
N ASP A 121 10.61 -10.92 2.98
CA ASP A 121 10.83 -11.31 1.58
C ASP A 121 9.87 -10.57 0.63
N ILE A 122 8.66 -10.26 1.10
CA ILE A 122 7.60 -9.69 0.25
C ILE A 122 7.61 -8.16 0.28
N THR A 123 7.80 -7.53 1.44
CA THR A 123 7.65 -6.07 1.59
C THR A 123 8.71 -5.42 2.46
N ASN A 124 8.99 -4.15 2.14
CA ASN A 124 9.76 -3.25 3.01
C ASN A 124 9.30 -1.80 2.74
N THR A 125 9.09 -1.01 3.78
CA THR A 125 8.76 0.42 3.68
C THR A 125 9.85 1.22 4.40
N PRO A 126 10.90 1.67 3.70
CA PRO A 126 11.98 2.42 4.33
C PRO A 126 11.48 3.78 4.84
N VAL A 127 12.13 4.26 5.90
CA VAL A 127 11.93 5.61 6.43
C VAL A 127 13.04 6.52 5.89
N ASP A 128 12.70 7.77 5.56
CA ASP A 128 13.73 8.78 5.27
C ASP A 128 14.42 9.18 6.58
N THR A 129 15.74 9.05 6.61
CA THR A 129 16.61 9.45 7.74
C THR A 129 17.47 10.64 7.37
#